data_AF-A0A6A3XD70-F1
#
_entry.id   AF-A0A6A3XD70-F1
#
_cell.length_a   1.000
_cell.length_b   1.000
_cell.length_c   1.000
_cell.angle_alpha   90.00
_cell.angle_beta   90.00
_cell.angle_gamma   90.00
#
_symmetry.space_group_name_H-M   'P 1'
#
loop_
_entity.id
_entity.type
_entity.pdbx_description
1 polymer ?
#
loop_
_entity_poly.entity_id
_entity_poly.type
_entity_poly.pdbx_seq_one_letter_code
_entity_poly.pdbx_strand_id
1 'polypeptide(L)'
;MLDQVAESLVDFHADARRGPKIDHFGPEPVIRHNIDENFHQTASHTGMTVSEPVYRRVKELSYAWLKKLKHTFESRVENGCICDTHGDLRLEHVYRLPCSSGKDARLVILDCIEFNEQFRFGDPLFDVAFLTMDIWRKGRPDLARFLQAQYLLKAVQDSPENADLFTFYAAYRAVVRAKVSGFRVMDPTLSAVQRVDEIQRAHCYWLVALELLSPAAQRPCLILVGGLPASGKSNLAKMLAEDDNTLVWLRSDAIRKELAEQSSDNAVGESEDSTVKGEGSFGEGLYSPEMTQRTYDEMLKQCVKHLRKGERVV
;
A
#
# COMPACT_ATOMS: atom_id res chain seq x y z
N MET A 1 -9.31 -21.62 -3.72
CA MET A 1 -8.05 -21.20 -4.37
C MET A 1 -7.03 -20.69 -3.34
N LEU A 2 -7.22 -19.52 -2.71
CA LEU A 2 -6.23 -19.03 -1.72
C LEU A 2 -6.08 -19.96 -0.51
N ASP A 3 -7.11 -20.71 -0.15
CA ASP A 3 -7.01 -21.76 0.87
C ASP A 3 -6.01 -22.87 0.51
N GLN A 4 -6.02 -23.31 -0.76
CA GLN A 4 -5.06 -24.29 -1.30
C GLN A 4 -3.64 -23.71 -1.41
N VAL A 5 -3.52 -22.39 -1.69
CA VAL A 5 -2.22 -21.70 -1.63
C VAL A 5 -1.67 -21.73 -0.21
N ALA A 6 -2.51 -21.42 0.79
CA ALA A 6 -2.11 -21.48 2.19
C ALA A 6 -1.65 -22.89 2.58
N GLU A 7 -2.41 -23.93 2.22
CA GLU A 7 -2.06 -25.33 2.45
C GLU A 7 -0.71 -25.70 1.82
N SER A 8 -0.51 -25.38 0.54
CA SER A 8 0.75 -25.67 -0.16
C SER A 8 1.97 -24.98 0.49
N LEU A 9 1.78 -23.76 1.00
CA LEU A 9 2.83 -23.01 1.69
C LEU A 9 3.12 -23.56 3.09
N VAL A 10 2.10 -24.02 3.81
CA VAL A 10 2.27 -24.67 5.11
C VAL A 10 3.07 -25.96 4.95
N ASP A 11 2.71 -26.80 3.97
CA ASP A 11 3.44 -28.04 3.68
C ASP A 11 4.89 -27.75 3.30
N PHE A 12 5.11 -26.77 2.41
CA PHE A 12 6.45 -26.34 2.03
C PHE A 12 7.30 -25.88 3.23
N HIS A 13 6.74 -25.07 4.13
CA HIS A 13 7.47 -24.57 5.31
C HIS A 13 7.64 -25.61 6.43
N ALA A 14 6.78 -26.62 6.49
CA ALA A 14 6.91 -27.74 7.42
C ALA A 14 8.13 -28.60 7.08
N ASP A 15 8.36 -28.87 5.80
CA ASP A 15 9.48 -29.68 5.31
C ASP A 15 10.77 -28.87 5.04
N ALA A 16 10.69 -27.54 5.11
CA ALA A 16 11.81 -26.65 4.86
C ALA A 16 12.98 -26.90 5.83
N ARG A 17 14.22 -26.77 5.31
CA ARG A 17 15.43 -26.95 6.13
C ARG A 17 15.50 -25.93 7.26
N ARG A 18 15.96 -26.38 8.42
CA ARG A 18 16.15 -25.59 9.65
C ARG A 18 17.52 -25.85 10.25
N GLY A 19 17.96 -24.99 11.15
CA GLY A 19 19.15 -25.22 11.97
C GLY A 19 19.95 -23.95 12.26
N PRO A 20 21.02 -24.05 13.07
CA PRO A 20 21.68 -22.89 13.67
C PRO A 20 22.19 -21.84 12.68
N LYS A 21 22.61 -22.29 11.48
CA LYS A 21 23.04 -21.38 10.40
C LYS A 21 21.87 -20.53 9.88
N ILE A 22 20.68 -21.13 9.75
CA ILE A 22 19.47 -20.48 9.25
C ILE A 22 18.85 -19.62 10.37
N ASP A 23 18.85 -20.11 11.61
CA ASP A 23 18.35 -19.39 12.78
C ASP A 23 19.04 -18.03 12.98
N HIS A 24 20.29 -17.88 12.52
CA HIS A 24 21.01 -16.61 12.52
C HIS A 24 20.29 -15.45 11.80
N PHE A 25 19.34 -15.75 10.90
CA PHE A 25 18.63 -14.74 10.11
C PHE A 25 17.34 -14.21 10.78
N GLY A 26 16.87 -14.87 11.85
CA GLY A 26 15.64 -14.48 12.56
C GLY A 26 15.75 -13.40 13.66
N PRO A 27 16.89 -13.21 14.35
CA PRO A 27 16.96 -12.26 15.46
C PRO A 27 16.67 -10.82 15.05
N GLU A 28 16.05 -10.08 15.97
CA GLU A 28 15.70 -8.66 15.78
C GLU A 28 16.88 -7.80 15.29
N PRO A 29 18.13 -7.94 15.78
CA PRO A 29 19.24 -7.12 15.28
C PRO A 29 19.52 -7.30 13.78
N VAL A 30 19.34 -8.52 13.24
CA VAL A 30 19.55 -8.81 11.82
C VAL A 30 18.43 -8.21 10.98
N ILE A 31 17.18 -8.35 11.44
CA ILE A 31 16.02 -7.75 10.78
C ILE A 31 16.12 -6.22 10.80
N ARG A 32 16.50 -5.63 11.94
CA ARG A 32 16.75 -4.20 12.09
C ARG A 32 17.82 -3.72 11.12
N HIS A 33 18.96 -4.42 11.03
CA HIS A 33 20.03 -4.05 10.12
C HIS A 33 19.53 -3.95 8.66
N ASN A 34 18.76 -4.95 8.21
CA ASN A 34 18.18 -4.94 6.87
C ASN A 34 17.19 -3.77 6.69
N ILE A 35 16.37 -3.47 7.70
CA ILE A 35 15.45 -2.32 7.67
C ILE A 35 16.21 -1.00 7.60
N ASP A 36 17.28 -0.84 8.39
CA ASP A 36 18.14 0.34 8.37
C ASP A 36 18.80 0.53 7.01
N GLU A 37 19.28 -0.55 6.40
CA GLU A 37 19.83 -0.52 5.04
C GLU A 37 18.78 -0.08 4.01
N ASN A 38 17.55 -0.60 4.10
CA ASN A 38 16.46 -0.20 3.21
C ASN A 38 16.15 1.30 3.31
N PHE A 39 16.09 1.85 4.53
CA PHE A 39 15.91 3.29 4.71
C PHE A 39 17.12 4.10 4.23
N HIS A 40 18.35 3.66 4.54
CA HIS A 40 19.55 4.32 4.04
C HIS A 40 19.56 4.42 2.50
N GLN A 41 19.27 3.31 1.83
CA GLN A 41 19.26 3.20 0.36
C GLN A 41 18.11 3.96 -0.31
N THR A 42 17.02 4.25 0.41
CA THR A 42 15.85 4.96 -0.13
C THR A 42 15.81 6.44 0.23
N ALA A 43 16.66 6.91 1.14
CA ALA A 43 16.69 8.30 1.59
C ALA A 43 16.90 9.30 0.43
N SER A 44 17.72 8.96 -0.56
CA SER A 44 17.97 9.79 -1.74
C SER A 44 16.81 9.83 -2.74
N HIS A 45 15.83 8.94 -2.61
CA HIS A 45 14.67 8.86 -3.50
C HIS A 45 13.45 9.62 -2.96
N THR A 46 13.54 10.15 -1.73
CA THR A 46 12.47 10.94 -1.10
C THR A 46 12.21 12.22 -1.89
N GLY A 47 10.94 12.57 -2.05
CA GLY A 47 10.45 13.62 -2.94
C GLY A 47 10.11 13.12 -4.35
N MET A 48 10.70 12.01 -4.80
CA MET A 48 10.43 11.42 -6.12
C MET A 48 9.55 10.17 -6.04
N THR A 49 9.97 9.18 -5.24
CA THR A 49 9.25 7.88 -5.14
C THR A 49 8.34 7.79 -3.92
N VAL A 50 8.50 8.72 -2.98
CA VAL A 50 7.78 8.82 -1.72
C VAL A 50 7.81 10.26 -1.25
N SER A 51 6.74 10.74 -0.61
CA SER A 51 6.75 12.06 0.01
C SER A 51 7.47 12.01 1.36
N GLU A 52 8.14 13.10 1.74
CA GLU A 52 8.86 13.19 3.03
C GLU A 52 7.99 12.80 4.24
N PRO A 53 6.71 13.26 4.37
CA PRO A 53 5.86 12.86 5.50
C PRO A 53 5.64 11.35 5.58
N VAL A 54 5.38 10.68 4.44
CA VAL A 54 5.15 9.23 4.38
C VAL A 54 6.43 8.48 4.73
N TYR A 55 7.56 8.88 4.14
CA TYR A 55 8.86 8.25 4.39
C TYR A 55 9.22 8.28 5.88
N ARG A 56 9.16 9.47 6.49
CA ARG A 56 9.42 9.66 7.91
C ARG A 56 8.47 8.82 8.77
N ARG A 57 7.17 8.83 8.44
CA ARG A 57 6.16 8.12 9.24
C ARG A 57 6.34 6.62 9.18
N VAL A 58 6.58 6.05 8.00
CA VAL A 58 6.86 4.62 7.83
C VAL A 58 8.12 4.23 8.57
N LYS A 59 9.17 5.05 8.53
CA LYS A 59 10.42 4.82 9.30
C LYS A 59 10.19 4.80 10.81
N GLU A 60 9.53 5.81 11.35
CA GLU A 60 9.17 5.89 12.77
C GLU A 60 8.35 4.67 13.22
N LEU A 61 7.30 4.34 12.46
CA LEU A 61 6.44 3.21 12.78
C LEU A 61 7.20 1.88 12.67
N SER A 62 8.06 1.71 11.67
CA SER A 62 8.88 0.49 11.54
C SER A 62 9.74 0.25 12.79
N TYR A 63 10.36 1.30 13.34
CA TYR A 63 11.11 1.17 14.59
C TYR A 63 10.24 0.94 15.82
N ALA A 64 9.06 1.56 15.88
CA ALA A 64 8.10 1.31 16.96
C ALA A 64 7.63 -0.15 16.97
N TRP A 65 7.34 -0.72 15.79
CA TRP A 65 6.96 -2.11 15.62
C TRP A 65 8.10 -3.08 15.92
N LEU A 66 9.34 -2.79 15.48
CA LEU A 66 10.53 -3.57 15.87
C LEU A 66 10.68 -3.67 17.39
N LYS A 67 10.52 -2.53 18.09
CA LYS A 67 10.56 -2.51 19.55
C LYS A 67 9.43 -3.32 20.17
N LYS A 68 8.21 -3.19 19.65
CA LYS A 68 7.02 -3.93 20.11
C LYS A 68 7.19 -5.44 19.94
N LEU A 69 7.74 -5.89 18.82
CA LEU A 69 7.84 -7.29 18.42
C LEU A 69 9.13 -7.99 18.87
N LYS A 70 10.01 -7.29 19.60
CA LYS A 70 11.33 -7.81 20.01
C LYS A 70 11.26 -9.24 20.59
N HIS A 71 10.37 -9.46 21.56
CA HIS A 71 10.20 -10.77 22.20
C HIS A 71 9.58 -11.81 21.27
N THR A 72 8.76 -11.40 20.31
CA THR A 72 8.21 -12.32 19.30
C THR A 72 9.30 -12.83 18.37
N PHE A 73 10.24 -11.97 17.93
CA PHE A 73 11.39 -12.42 17.14
C PHE A 73 12.26 -13.41 17.92
N GLU A 74 12.62 -13.07 19.15
CA GLU A 74 13.43 -13.92 20.04
C GLU A 74 12.77 -15.29 20.24
N SER A 75 11.50 -15.31 20.61
CA SER A 75 10.72 -16.54 20.79
C SER A 75 10.67 -17.39 19.52
N ARG A 76 10.54 -16.79 18.34
CA ARG A 76 10.50 -17.55 17.08
C ARG A 76 11.85 -18.18 16.75
N VAL A 77 12.96 -17.52 17.06
CA VAL A 77 14.30 -18.11 16.92
C VAL A 77 14.49 -19.26 17.92
N GLU A 78 14.13 -19.04 19.19
CA GLU A 78 14.25 -20.06 20.26
C GLU A 78 13.42 -21.31 19.98
N ASN A 79 12.25 -21.15 19.36
CA ASN A 79 11.38 -22.24 18.94
C ASN A 79 11.75 -22.84 17.57
N GLY A 80 12.90 -22.47 16.98
CA GLY A 80 13.37 -23.01 15.70
C GLY A 80 12.44 -22.71 14.52
N CYS A 81 11.68 -21.61 14.57
CA CYS A 81 10.71 -21.25 13.53
C CYS A 81 11.35 -20.73 12.24
N ILE A 82 12.64 -20.37 12.24
CA ILE A 82 13.33 -19.87 11.05
C ILE A 82 13.69 -21.05 10.13
N CYS A 83 13.43 -20.90 8.83
CA CYS A 83 13.70 -21.96 7.85
C CYS A 83 14.16 -21.43 6.49
N ASP A 84 14.40 -22.38 5.61
CA ASP A 84 14.71 -22.18 4.21
C ASP A 84 13.46 -21.91 3.36
N THR A 85 13.07 -20.63 3.24
CA THR A 85 11.81 -20.19 2.62
C THR A 85 11.93 -19.98 1.10
N HIS A 86 10.85 -19.52 0.45
CA HIS A 86 10.90 -19.17 -0.98
C HIS A 86 11.76 -17.92 -1.25
N GLY A 87 11.73 -16.96 -0.33
CA GLY A 87 12.51 -15.72 -0.33
C GLY A 87 11.94 -14.59 -1.22
N ASP A 88 11.10 -14.95 -2.18
CA ASP A 88 10.55 -14.04 -3.18
C ASP A 88 9.11 -14.39 -3.61
N LEU A 89 8.29 -14.82 -2.65
CA LEU A 89 6.94 -15.28 -2.89
C LEU A 89 5.99 -14.15 -3.29
N ARG A 90 5.92 -13.83 -4.58
CA ARG A 90 5.05 -12.78 -5.15
C ARG A 90 3.86 -13.37 -5.89
N LEU A 91 2.83 -12.55 -6.12
CA LEU A 91 1.62 -12.99 -6.84
C LEU A 91 1.92 -13.48 -8.26
N GLU A 92 2.92 -12.89 -8.92
CA GLU A 92 3.40 -13.29 -10.26
C GLU A 92 4.05 -14.68 -10.31
N HIS A 93 4.36 -15.26 -9.15
CA HIS A 93 4.94 -16.59 -9.02
C HIS A 93 3.90 -17.68 -8.69
N VAL A 94 2.64 -17.30 -8.47
CA VAL A 94 1.55 -18.23 -8.14
C VAL A 94 0.70 -18.52 -9.38
N TYR A 95 0.88 -19.70 -9.96
CA TYR A 95 0.22 -20.13 -11.19
C TYR A 95 -0.93 -21.08 -10.90
N ARG A 96 -2.03 -20.88 -11.62
CA ARG A 96 -3.15 -21.82 -11.66
C ARG A 96 -3.17 -22.52 -13.01
N LEU A 97 -2.77 -23.78 -13.03
CA LEU A 97 -2.75 -24.60 -14.23
C LEU A 97 -4.11 -25.27 -14.45
N PRO A 98 -4.64 -25.27 -15.69
CA PRO A 98 -5.82 -26.04 -16.03
C PRO A 98 -5.53 -27.53 -15.86
N CYS A 99 -6.49 -28.27 -15.31
CA CYS A 99 -6.35 -29.71 -15.11
C CYS A 99 -6.99 -30.43 -16.30
N SER A 100 -6.21 -31.28 -16.99
CA SER A 100 -6.69 -32.02 -18.17
C SER A 100 -7.75 -33.10 -17.86
N SER A 101 -7.98 -33.44 -16.58
CA SER A 101 -8.81 -34.57 -16.14
C SER A 101 -10.04 -34.19 -15.29
N GLY A 102 -10.46 -32.92 -15.28
CA GLY A 102 -11.75 -32.51 -14.72
C GLY A 102 -11.85 -32.44 -13.18
N LYS A 103 -10.77 -32.73 -12.44
CA LYS A 103 -10.65 -32.37 -11.01
C LYS A 103 -9.83 -31.10 -10.86
N ASP A 104 -10.08 -30.35 -9.80
CA ASP A 104 -9.65 -28.96 -9.58
C ASP A 104 -8.31 -28.53 -10.18
N ALA A 105 -8.27 -27.28 -10.65
CA ALA A 105 -7.06 -26.65 -11.20
C ALA A 105 -5.87 -26.78 -10.23
N ARG A 106 -4.71 -27.20 -10.73
CA ARG A 106 -3.50 -27.37 -9.93
C ARG A 106 -2.83 -26.02 -9.71
N LEU A 107 -2.53 -25.69 -8.45
CA LEU A 107 -1.70 -24.54 -8.12
C LEU A 107 -0.22 -24.92 -8.12
N VAL A 108 0.61 -24.04 -8.67
CA VAL A 108 2.06 -24.19 -8.72
C VAL A 108 2.70 -22.87 -8.33
N ILE A 109 3.63 -22.91 -7.40
CA ILE A 109 4.43 -21.76 -6.97
C ILE A 109 5.85 -21.96 -7.52
N LEU A 110 6.38 -20.98 -8.23
CA LEU A 110 7.64 -21.06 -8.97
C LEU A 110 8.62 -19.95 -8.57
N ASP A 111 9.85 -20.03 -9.06
CA ASP A 111 10.87 -18.96 -8.94
C ASP A 111 11.33 -18.69 -7.50
N CYS A 112 11.56 -19.78 -6.75
CA CYS A 112 12.26 -19.72 -5.47
C CYS A 112 13.70 -19.21 -5.67
N ILE A 113 14.18 -18.35 -4.77
CA ILE A 113 15.58 -17.95 -4.77
C ILE A 113 16.43 -19.17 -4.38
N GLU A 114 17.40 -19.58 -5.20
CA GLU A 114 18.21 -20.79 -4.92
C GLU A 114 19.60 -20.48 -4.33
N PHE A 115 20.18 -19.33 -4.66
CA PHE A 115 21.61 -19.07 -4.45
C PHE A 115 21.91 -18.05 -3.35
N ASN A 116 20.95 -17.18 -3.00
CA ASN A 116 21.17 -16.15 -1.99
C ASN A 116 20.50 -16.51 -0.68
N GLU A 117 21.31 -17.02 0.25
CA GLU A 117 20.87 -17.40 1.60
C GLU A 117 20.25 -16.22 2.37
N GLN A 118 20.73 -15.00 2.19
CA GLN A 118 20.21 -13.82 2.90
C GLN A 118 18.77 -13.47 2.51
N PHE A 119 18.35 -13.84 1.29
CA PHE A 119 16.99 -13.62 0.83
C PHE A 119 16.09 -14.83 1.10
N ARG A 120 16.67 -16.01 1.24
CA ARG A 120 15.96 -17.29 1.35
C ARG A 120 15.73 -17.73 2.79
N PHE A 121 16.71 -17.54 3.67
CA PHE A 121 16.61 -17.92 5.06
C PHE A 121 15.85 -16.86 5.85
N GLY A 122 14.81 -17.28 6.57
CA GLY A 122 13.96 -16.36 7.30
C GLY A 122 12.77 -17.03 7.95
N ASP A 123 11.92 -16.20 8.54
CA ASP A 123 10.67 -16.65 9.13
C ASP A 123 9.66 -17.01 8.02
N PRO A 124 8.97 -18.16 8.08
CA PRO A 124 7.86 -18.48 7.18
C PRO A 124 6.82 -17.36 7.09
N LEU A 125 6.54 -16.64 8.19
CA LEU A 125 5.60 -15.52 8.16
C LEU A 125 6.12 -14.38 7.27
N PHE A 126 7.43 -14.16 7.22
CA PHE A 126 8.05 -13.15 6.37
C PHE A 126 7.98 -13.50 4.88
N ASP A 127 7.98 -14.79 4.56
CA ASP A 127 7.81 -15.28 3.19
C ASP A 127 6.38 -15.11 2.70
N VAL A 128 5.39 -15.61 3.46
CA VAL A 128 3.97 -15.48 3.09
C VAL A 128 3.50 -14.03 3.12
N ALA A 129 4.06 -13.21 4.00
CA ALA A 129 3.80 -11.78 4.04
C ALA A 129 4.15 -11.06 2.73
N PHE A 130 5.06 -11.62 1.93
CA PHE A 130 5.37 -11.05 0.63
C PHE A 130 4.19 -11.18 -0.34
N LEU A 131 3.54 -12.34 -0.35
CA LEU A 131 2.36 -12.59 -1.17
C LEU A 131 1.16 -11.77 -0.71
N THR A 132 0.90 -11.71 0.61
CA THR A 132 -0.22 -10.92 1.13
C THR A 132 -0.04 -9.43 0.87
N MET A 133 1.19 -8.91 0.97
CA MET A 133 1.52 -7.53 0.65
C MET A 133 1.21 -7.22 -0.82
N ASP A 134 1.55 -8.10 -1.75
CA ASP A 134 1.28 -7.85 -3.18
C ASP A 134 -0.22 -7.94 -3.49
N ILE A 135 -0.96 -8.86 -2.85
CA ILE A 135 -2.44 -8.89 -2.91
C ILE A 135 -3.04 -7.61 -2.35
N TRP A 136 -2.52 -7.09 -1.24
CA TRP A 136 -2.95 -5.82 -0.66
C TRP A 136 -2.73 -4.66 -1.64
N ARG A 137 -1.55 -4.60 -2.26
CA ARG A 137 -1.19 -3.61 -3.28
C ARG A 137 -2.08 -3.69 -4.53
N LYS A 138 -2.65 -4.86 -4.84
CA LYS A 138 -3.66 -5.04 -5.90
C LYS A 138 -5.08 -4.60 -5.50
N GLY A 139 -5.25 -4.01 -4.31
CA GLY A 139 -6.53 -3.49 -3.84
C GLY A 139 -7.46 -4.57 -3.28
N ARG A 140 -6.92 -5.72 -2.85
CA ARG A 140 -7.69 -6.83 -2.25
C ARG A 140 -7.27 -7.12 -0.81
N PRO A 141 -7.38 -6.15 0.11
CA PRO A 141 -7.01 -6.35 1.50
C PRO A 141 -7.89 -7.41 2.20
N ASP A 142 -9.10 -7.66 1.70
CA ASP A 142 -9.96 -8.77 2.10
C ASP A 142 -9.30 -10.13 1.84
N LEU A 143 -8.72 -10.32 0.65
CA LEU A 143 -8.03 -11.56 0.28
C LEU A 143 -6.68 -11.71 0.98
N ALA A 144 -5.96 -10.60 1.20
CA ALA A 144 -4.70 -10.61 1.95
C ALA A 144 -4.93 -11.06 3.40
N ARG A 145 -5.97 -10.52 4.06
CA ARG A 145 -6.37 -10.95 5.42
C ARG A 145 -6.85 -12.40 5.45
N PHE A 146 -7.62 -12.82 4.44
CA PHE A 146 -8.03 -14.22 4.33
C PHE A 146 -6.82 -15.16 4.25
N LEU A 147 -5.85 -14.87 3.37
CA LEU A 147 -4.64 -15.69 3.22
C LEU A 147 -3.80 -15.72 4.52
N GLN A 148 -3.62 -14.57 5.16
CA GLN A 148 -2.94 -14.49 6.46
C GLN A 148 -3.62 -15.38 7.49
N ALA A 149 -4.93 -15.25 7.67
CA ALA A 149 -5.70 -16.03 8.64
C ALA A 149 -5.64 -17.54 8.33
N GLN A 150 -5.80 -17.93 7.07
CA GLN A 150 -5.72 -19.34 6.68
C GLN A 150 -4.32 -19.93 6.90
N TYR A 151 -3.26 -19.18 6.59
CA TYR A 151 -1.90 -19.63 6.83
C TYR A 151 -1.63 -19.81 8.33
N LEU A 152 -1.95 -18.81 9.15
CA LEU A 152 -1.74 -18.88 10.61
C LEU A 152 -2.52 -20.02 11.24
N LEU A 153 -3.78 -20.23 10.84
CA LEU A 153 -4.61 -21.30 11.34
C LEU A 153 -4.04 -22.69 10.97
N LYS A 154 -3.74 -22.92 9.69
CA LYS A 154 -3.24 -24.22 9.20
C LYS A 154 -1.83 -24.53 9.69
N ALA A 155 -0.99 -23.52 9.88
CA ALA A 155 0.34 -23.66 10.49
C ALA A 155 0.31 -23.85 12.02
N VAL A 156 -0.86 -23.75 12.66
CA VAL A 156 -1.02 -23.77 14.13
C VAL A 156 -0.22 -22.63 14.78
N GLN A 157 -0.28 -21.44 14.18
CA GLN A 157 0.42 -20.22 14.59
C GLN A 157 -0.55 -19.04 14.82
N ASP A 158 -1.84 -19.30 15.01
CA ASP A 158 -2.90 -18.29 15.20
C ASP A 158 -2.85 -17.65 16.59
N SER A 159 -1.83 -16.82 16.83
CA SER A 159 -1.72 -15.96 18.00
C SER A 159 -1.74 -14.48 17.61
N PRO A 160 -2.21 -13.57 18.49
CA PRO A 160 -2.17 -12.14 18.24
C PRO A 160 -0.77 -11.62 17.90
N GLU A 161 0.27 -12.13 18.56
CA GLU A 161 1.67 -11.75 18.34
C GLU A 161 2.15 -12.16 16.94
N ASN A 162 1.78 -13.36 16.48
CA ASN A 162 2.11 -13.81 15.13
C ASN A 162 1.32 -13.04 14.07
N ALA A 163 0.05 -12.69 14.33
CA ALA A 163 -0.74 -11.84 13.43
C ALA A 163 -0.13 -10.44 13.29
N ASP A 164 0.32 -9.85 14.40
CA ASP A 164 1.05 -8.59 14.42
C ASP A 164 2.39 -8.70 13.67
N LEU A 165 3.19 -9.73 13.95
CA LEU A 165 4.46 -9.99 13.28
C LEU A 165 4.28 -10.14 11.76
N PHE A 166 3.27 -10.88 11.33
CA PHE A 166 2.92 -11.06 9.92
C PHE A 166 2.60 -9.70 9.27
N THR A 167 1.78 -8.88 9.94
CA THR A 167 1.42 -7.54 9.46
C THR A 167 2.64 -6.65 9.30
N PHE A 168 3.55 -6.67 10.29
CA PHE A 168 4.82 -5.97 10.24
C PHE A 168 5.69 -6.45 9.07
N TYR A 169 5.81 -7.77 8.88
CA TYR A 169 6.55 -8.34 7.76
C TYR A 169 5.98 -7.96 6.40
N ALA A 170 4.65 -7.85 6.27
CA ALA A 170 4.02 -7.41 5.03
C ALA A 170 4.35 -5.94 4.73
N ALA A 171 4.34 -5.08 5.76
CA ALA A 171 4.78 -3.70 5.62
C ALA A 171 6.27 -3.60 5.27
N TYR A 172 7.11 -4.43 5.89
CA TYR A 172 8.54 -4.49 5.60
C TYR A 172 8.79 -4.91 4.14
N ARG A 173 8.12 -5.95 3.64
CA ARG A 173 8.19 -6.37 2.22
C ARG A 173 7.71 -5.26 1.28
N ALA A 174 6.71 -4.47 1.67
CA ALA A 174 6.28 -3.32 0.89
C ALA A 174 7.42 -2.28 0.73
N VAL A 175 8.14 -1.96 1.81
CA VAL A 175 9.31 -1.06 1.74
C VAL A 175 10.41 -1.63 0.83
N VAL A 176 10.68 -2.94 0.89
CA VAL A 176 11.63 -3.60 -0.02
C VAL A 176 11.21 -3.42 -1.49
N ARG A 177 9.93 -3.60 -1.82
CA ARG A 177 9.44 -3.38 -3.20
C ARG A 177 9.45 -1.92 -3.62
N ALA A 178 9.18 -1.02 -2.69
CA ALA A 178 9.28 0.41 -2.92
C ALA A 178 10.74 0.79 -3.26
N LYS A 179 11.71 0.24 -2.52
CA LYS A 179 13.15 0.39 -2.79
C LYS A 179 13.53 -0.10 -4.19
N VAL A 180 13.14 -1.33 -4.55
CA VAL A 180 13.45 -1.92 -5.87
C VAL A 180 12.88 -1.05 -6.99
N SER A 181 11.62 -0.59 -6.84
CA SER A 181 11.00 0.33 -7.80
C SER A 181 11.79 1.64 -7.89
N GLY A 182 12.24 2.18 -6.75
CA GLY A 182 13.08 3.37 -6.71
C GLY A 182 14.42 3.22 -7.45
N PHE A 183 15.12 2.09 -7.28
CA PHE A 183 16.33 1.82 -8.06
C PHE A 183 16.07 1.75 -9.57
N ARG A 184 14.94 1.16 -10.00
CA ARG A 184 14.54 1.18 -11.42
C ARG A 184 14.29 2.60 -11.92
N VAL A 185 13.65 3.44 -11.11
CA VAL A 185 13.47 4.86 -11.45
C VAL A 185 14.82 5.56 -11.63
N MET A 186 15.87 5.17 -10.92
CA MET A 186 17.21 5.77 -11.10
C MET A 186 17.97 5.27 -12.33
N ASP A 187 17.48 4.23 -13.01
CA ASP A 187 18.12 3.71 -14.22
C ASP A 187 17.99 4.73 -15.38
N PRO A 188 19.10 5.21 -15.97
CA PRO A 188 19.06 6.16 -17.07
C PRO A 188 18.52 5.57 -18.37
N THR A 189 18.51 4.23 -18.52
CA THR A 189 18.02 3.54 -19.71
C THR A 189 16.49 3.40 -19.74
N LEU A 190 15.83 3.67 -18.61
CA LEU A 190 14.39 3.53 -18.47
C LEU A 190 13.64 4.65 -19.22
N SER A 191 12.70 4.26 -20.09
CA SER A 191 11.87 5.22 -20.83
C SER A 191 11.03 6.11 -19.91
N ALA A 192 10.61 7.28 -20.40
CA ALA A 192 9.79 8.21 -19.62
C ALA A 192 8.47 7.59 -19.12
N VAL A 193 7.81 6.78 -19.96
CA VAL A 193 6.55 6.10 -19.59
C VAL A 193 6.78 5.08 -18.49
N GLN A 194 7.78 4.21 -18.64
CA GLN A 194 8.12 3.22 -17.63
C GLN A 194 8.57 3.87 -16.31
N ARG A 195 9.26 5.01 -16.38
CA ARG A 195 9.67 5.77 -15.20
C ARG A 195 8.47 6.28 -14.40
N VAL A 196 7.44 6.78 -15.07
CA VAL A 196 6.19 7.19 -14.41
C VAL A 196 5.51 6.00 -13.75
N ASP A 197 5.45 4.85 -14.43
CA ASP A 197 4.86 3.62 -13.87
C ASP A 197 5.62 3.13 -12.63
N GLU A 198 6.96 3.14 -12.65
CA GLU A 198 7.78 2.73 -11.51
C GLU A 198 7.69 3.71 -10.34
N ILE A 199 7.59 5.03 -10.60
CA ILE A 199 7.29 6.03 -9.55
C ILE A 199 5.94 5.73 -8.90
N GLN A 200 4.90 5.46 -9.70
CA GLN A 200 3.57 5.12 -9.18
C GLN A 200 3.60 3.83 -8.36
N ARG A 201 4.31 2.80 -8.84
CA ARG A 201 4.50 1.53 -8.09
C ARG A 201 5.18 1.77 -6.76
N ALA A 202 6.24 2.56 -6.73
CA ALA A 202 6.95 2.90 -5.50
C ALA A 202 6.01 3.61 -4.50
N HIS A 203 5.26 4.62 -4.95
CA HIS A 203 4.27 5.30 -4.12
C HIS A 203 3.23 4.35 -3.54
N CYS A 204 2.68 3.43 -4.35
CA CYS A 204 1.72 2.45 -3.87
C CYS A 204 2.33 1.58 -2.76
N TYR A 205 3.54 1.07 -2.93
CA TYR A 205 4.18 0.24 -1.92
C TYR A 205 4.45 1.00 -0.62
N TRP A 206 4.87 2.26 -0.68
CA TRP A 206 5.02 3.11 0.51
C TRP A 206 3.69 3.34 1.24
N LEU A 207 2.59 3.54 0.51
CA LEU A 207 1.26 3.70 1.12
C LEU A 207 0.75 2.38 1.71
N VAL A 208 1.07 1.23 1.12
CA VAL A 208 0.77 -0.09 1.71
C VAL A 208 1.54 -0.26 3.03
N ALA A 209 2.83 0.07 3.07
CA ALA A 209 3.61 0.04 4.31
C ALA A 209 3.00 0.96 5.38
N LEU A 210 2.64 2.19 4.99
CA LEU A 210 2.03 3.15 5.89
C LEU A 210 0.69 2.64 6.44
N GLU A 211 -0.19 2.12 5.59
CA GLU A 211 -1.49 1.56 5.95
C GLU A 211 -1.36 0.43 6.98
N LEU A 212 -0.46 -0.52 6.71
CA LEU A 212 -0.28 -1.71 7.55
C LEU A 212 0.34 -1.37 8.92
N LEU A 213 1.26 -0.42 8.97
CA LEU A 213 1.93 -0.01 10.21
C LEU A 213 1.11 0.98 11.04
N SER A 214 0.20 1.73 10.41
CA SER A 214 -0.54 2.80 11.08
C SER A 214 -1.72 2.27 11.90
N PRO A 215 -1.96 2.84 13.10
CA PRO A 215 -3.22 2.68 13.81
C PRO A 215 -4.41 3.11 12.93
N ALA A 216 -5.58 2.49 13.11
CA ALA A 216 -6.75 2.70 12.25
C ALA A 216 -7.13 4.19 12.07
N ALA A 217 -7.07 4.98 13.14
CA ALA A 217 -7.40 6.40 13.11
C ALA A 217 -6.42 7.27 12.31
N GLN A 218 -5.20 6.77 12.04
CA GLN A 218 -4.13 7.51 11.37
C GLN A 218 -3.85 7.00 9.95
N ARG A 219 -4.61 6.01 9.50
CA ARG A 219 -4.47 5.47 8.15
C ARG A 219 -4.90 6.49 7.10
N PRO A 220 -4.19 6.60 5.97
CA PRO A 220 -4.65 7.39 4.84
C PRO A 220 -6.04 6.89 4.42
N CYS A 221 -7.00 7.81 4.23
CA CYS A 221 -8.34 7.44 3.81
C CYS A 221 -8.95 8.49 2.88
N LEU A 222 -9.87 8.03 2.04
CA LEU A 222 -10.72 8.89 1.23
C LEU A 222 -12.17 8.61 1.64
N ILE A 223 -12.85 9.62 2.16
CA ILE A 223 -14.25 9.58 2.52
C ILE A 223 -15.01 10.30 1.40
N LEU A 224 -15.85 9.60 0.66
CA LEU A 224 -16.67 10.21 -0.40
C LEU A 224 -18.07 10.49 0.11
N VAL A 225 -18.47 11.75 0.14
CA VAL A 225 -19.82 12.18 0.57
C VAL A 225 -20.68 12.53 -0.65
N GLY A 226 -21.50 11.58 -1.08
CA GLY A 226 -22.42 11.71 -2.22
C GLY A 226 -23.90 11.72 -1.83
N GLY A 227 -24.78 12.16 -2.74
CA GLY A 227 -26.24 12.20 -2.53
C GLY A 227 -26.96 13.37 -3.22
N LEU A 228 -28.29 13.36 -3.16
CA LEU A 228 -29.17 14.34 -3.81
C LEU A 228 -28.92 15.78 -3.34
N PRO A 229 -29.19 16.81 -4.16
CA PRO A 229 -29.16 18.21 -3.72
C PRO A 229 -29.98 18.43 -2.43
N ALA A 230 -29.53 19.35 -1.57
CA ALA A 230 -30.16 19.66 -0.27
C ALA A 230 -30.23 18.51 0.77
N SER A 231 -29.58 17.36 0.54
CA SER A 231 -29.57 16.23 1.50
C SER A 231 -28.59 16.36 2.68
N GLY A 232 -28.00 17.55 2.92
CA GLY A 232 -27.08 17.79 4.04
C GLY A 232 -25.63 17.31 3.87
N LYS A 233 -25.20 16.87 2.68
CA LYS A 233 -23.82 16.40 2.38
C LYS A 233 -22.72 17.33 2.90
N SER A 234 -22.83 18.62 2.58
CA SER A 234 -21.82 19.61 2.97
C SER A 234 -21.77 19.81 4.48
N ASN A 235 -22.92 19.66 5.18
CA ASN A 235 -22.95 19.70 6.64
C ASN A 235 -22.27 18.47 7.23
N LEU A 236 -22.54 17.26 6.69
CA LEU A 236 -21.87 16.04 7.15
C LEU A 236 -20.36 16.09 6.93
N ALA A 237 -19.90 16.46 5.73
CA ALA A 237 -18.48 16.56 5.43
C ALA A 237 -17.77 17.60 6.32
N LYS A 238 -18.45 18.74 6.59
CA LYS A 238 -17.96 19.75 7.53
C LYS A 238 -17.83 19.20 8.95
N MET A 239 -18.86 18.52 9.46
CA MET A 239 -18.82 17.91 10.80
C MET A 239 -17.68 16.89 10.93
N LEU A 240 -17.45 16.07 9.91
CA LEU A 240 -16.33 15.12 9.90
C LEU A 240 -14.97 15.84 9.96
N ALA A 241 -14.79 16.90 9.16
CA ALA A 241 -13.55 17.66 9.13
C ALA A 241 -13.31 18.48 10.42
N GLU A 242 -14.37 18.94 11.10
CA GLU A 242 -14.28 19.65 12.39
C GLU A 242 -13.99 18.69 13.56
N ASP A 243 -14.47 17.45 13.49
CA ASP A 243 -14.21 16.41 14.51
C ASP A 243 -12.80 15.80 14.36
N ASP A 244 -12.34 15.57 13.12
CA ASP A 244 -11.01 15.11 12.80
C ASP A 244 -10.25 16.17 11.97
N ASN A 245 -9.53 17.05 12.66
CA ASN A 245 -8.70 18.11 12.06
C ASN A 245 -7.58 17.60 11.14
N THR A 246 -7.39 16.28 11.01
CA THR A 246 -6.45 15.69 10.04
C THR A 246 -7.09 15.44 8.67
N LEU A 247 -8.42 15.54 8.55
CA LEU A 247 -9.14 15.44 7.29
C LEU A 247 -9.01 16.72 6.47
N VAL A 248 -8.45 16.58 5.28
CA VAL A 248 -8.47 17.62 4.26
C VAL A 248 -9.85 17.63 3.63
N TRP A 249 -10.59 18.71 3.82
CA TRP A 249 -11.93 18.87 3.26
C TRP A 249 -11.89 19.47 1.85
N LEU A 250 -12.23 18.67 0.84
CA LEU A 250 -12.34 19.10 -0.55
C LEU A 250 -13.80 19.26 -0.96
N ARG A 251 -14.13 20.43 -1.52
CA ARG A 251 -15.51 20.81 -1.84
C ARG A 251 -15.69 20.99 -3.34
N SER A 252 -16.53 20.16 -3.94
CA SER A 252 -16.84 20.25 -5.38
C SER A 252 -17.38 21.62 -5.79
N ASP A 253 -18.25 22.26 -4.99
CA ASP A 253 -18.78 23.59 -5.30
C ASP A 253 -17.72 24.70 -5.20
N ALA A 254 -16.72 24.56 -4.31
CA ALA A 254 -15.63 25.54 -4.20
C ALA A 254 -14.67 25.41 -5.39
N ILE A 255 -14.25 24.18 -5.70
CA ILE A 255 -13.38 23.86 -6.85
C ILE A 255 -14.06 24.30 -8.16
N ARG A 256 -15.37 24.07 -8.30
CA ARG A 256 -16.13 24.51 -9.49
C ARG A 256 -16.09 26.03 -9.68
N LYS A 257 -16.21 26.80 -8.61
CA LYS A 257 -16.14 28.27 -8.65
C LYS A 257 -14.72 28.74 -9.00
N GLU A 258 -13.70 28.17 -8.35
CA GLU A 258 -12.30 28.48 -8.64
C GLU A 258 -11.94 28.23 -10.12
N LEU A 259 -12.39 27.11 -10.70
CA LEU A 259 -12.16 26.80 -12.11
C LEU A 259 -12.90 27.76 -13.06
N ALA A 260 -14.07 28.24 -12.67
CA ALA A 260 -14.83 29.21 -13.46
C ALA A 260 -14.17 30.60 -13.44
N GLU A 261 -13.69 31.04 -12.27
CA GLU A 261 -12.94 32.29 -12.10
C GLU A 261 -11.64 32.29 -12.92
N GLN A 262 -10.90 31.17 -12.89
CA GLN A 262 -9.69 31.00 -13.71
C GLN A 262 -9.99 30.96 -15.22
N SER A 263 -11.17 30.49 -15.61
CA SER A 263 -11.58 30.47 -17.02
C SER A 263 -12.00 31.87 -17.49
N SER A 264 -12.61 32.69 -16.62
CA SER A 264 -12.88 34.10 -16.92
C SER A 264 -11.60 34.92 -17.00
N ASP A 265 -10.64 34.75 -16.09
CA ASP A 265 -9.38 35.52 -16.10
C ASP A 265 -8.52 35.22 -17.33
N ASN A 266 -8.52 33.97 -17.82
CA ASN A 266 -7.84 33.60 -19.06
C ASN A 266 -8.59 34.08 -20.33
N ALA A 267 -9.87 34.48 -20.21
CA ALA A 267 -10.68 35.02 -21.30
C ALA A 267 -10.63 36.56 -21.40
N VAL A 268 -10.01 37.27 -20.45
CA VAL A 268 -9.83 38.74 -20.48
C VAL A 268 -8.80 39.22 -21.54
N GLY A 269 -8.47 38.37 -22.52
CA GLY A 269 -7.86 38.79 -23.77
C GLY A 269 -8.85 39.39 -24.78
N GLU A 270 -10.16 39.08 -24.68
CA GLU A 270 -11.16 39.65 -25.58
C GLU A 270 -12.48 39.93 -24.84
N SER A 271 -12.85 41.22 -24.82
CA SER A 271 -14.17 41.80 -24.51
C SER A 271 -14.64 41.84 -23.04
N GLU A 272 -14.59 43.06 -22.50
CA GLU A 272 -15.41 43.57 -21.39
C GLU A 272 -16.91 43.47 -21.75
N ASP A 273 -17.63 42.50 -21.18
CA ASP A 273 -18.97 42.66 -20.58
C ASP A 273 -19.59 41.28 -20.28
N SER A 274 -19.31 40.75 -19.09
CA SER A 274 -20.23 39.80 -18.45
C SER A 274 -19.94 39.70 -16.97
N THR A 275 -20.60 40.56 -16.19
CA THR A 275 -20.83 40.33 -14.76
C THR A 275 -21.33 38.90 -14.55
N VAL A 276 -20.52 38.06 -13.93
CA VAL A 276 -20.87 36.68 -13.53
C VAL A 276 -21.91 36.75 -12.41
N LYS A 277 -23.17 36.96 -12.79
CA LYS A 277 -24.35 36.70 -11.95
C LYS A 277 -25.07 35.51 -12.55
N GLY A 278 -24.85 34.34 -11.97
CA GLY A 278 -25.60 33.14 -12.35
C GLY A 278 -25.24 31.95 -11.49
N GLU A 279 -26.03 31.73 -10.44
CA GLU A 279 -26.28 30.37 -9.94
C GLU A 279 -26.94 29.59 -11.08
N GLY A 280 -26.14 29.03 -11.99
CA GLY A 280 -26.64 28.30 -13.15
C GLY A 280 -27.47 27.09 -12.71
N SER A 281 -28.59 26.87 -13.40
CA SER A 281 -29.40 25.66 -13.29
C SER A 281 -28.60 24.39 -13.59
N PHE A 282 -29.02 23.26 -13.03
CA PHE A 282 -28.44 21.95 -13.34
C PHE A 282 -28.42 21.72 -14.85
N GLY A 283 -27.23 21.50 -15.43
CA GLY A 283 -27.03 21.28 -16.87
C GLY A 283 -26.53 22.49 -17.66
N GLU A 284 -26.44 23.68 -17.07
CA GLU A 284 -26.02 24.91 -17.75
C GLU A 284 -24.91 25.65 -16.98
N GLY A 285 -24.09 26.44 -17.70
CA GLY A 285 -23.01 27.25 -17.12
C GLY A 285 -22.05 26.44 -16.25
N LEU A 286 -22.00 26.79 -14.96
CA LEU A 286 -21.18 26.12 -13.93
C LEU A 286 -21.48 24.62 -13.80
N TYR A 287 -22.71 24.19 -14.08
CA TYR A 287 -23.17 22.80 -13.95
C TYR A 287 -23.34 22.11 -15.31
N SER A 288 -22.74 22.66 -16.38
CA SER A 288 -22.66 21.96 -17.66
C SER A 288 -21.89 20.62 -17.53
N PRO A 289 -22.13 19.65 -18.42
CA PRO A 289 -21.42 18.36 -18.37
C PRO A 289 -19.89 18.52 -18.43
N GLU A 290 -19.40 19.46 -19.24
CA GLU A 290 -17.97 19.75 -19.36
C GLU A 290 -17.38 20.35 -18.07
N MET A 291 -18.05 21.35 -17.48
CA MET A 291 -17.61 21.94 -16.22
C MET A 291 -17.69 20.93 -15.07
N THR A 292 -18.68 20.04 -15.09
CA THR A 292 -18.81 18.96 -14.12
C THR A 292 -17.63 18.00 -14.22
N GLN A 293 -17.28 17.55 -15.43
CA GLN A 293 -16.13 16.68 -15.66
C GLN A 293 -14.82 17.33 -15.19
N ARG A 294 -14.57 18.59 -15.61
CA ARG A 294 -13.39 19.36 -15.18
C ARG A 294 -13.29 19.50 -13.66
N THR A 295 -14.43 19.75 -12.99
CA THR A 295 -14.49 19.86 -11.53
C THR A 295 -14.06 18.56 -10.87
N TYR A 296 -14.60 17.42 -11.32
CA TYR A 296 -14.27 16.12 -10.73
C TYR A 296 -12.85 15.66 -11.06
N ASP A 297 -12.32 16.00 -12.24
CA ASP A 297 -10.93 15.73 -12.60
C ASP A 297 -9.95 16.51 -11.72
N GLU A 298 -10.20 17.79 -11.48
CA GLU A 298 -9.38 18.61 -10.56
C GLU A 298 -9.54 18.13 -9.10
N MET A 299 -10.75 17.78 -8.68
CA MET A 299 -10.97 17.21 -7.35
C MET A 299 -10.21 15.89 -7.18
N LEU A 300 -10.23 15.00 -8.16
CA LEU A 300 -9.46 13.75 -8.16
C LEU A 300 -7.96 14.02 -8.08
N LYS A 301 -7.44 14.99 -8.83
CA LYS A 301 -6.04 15.40 -8.80
C LYS A 301 -5.63 15.93 -7.42
N GLN A 302 -6.47 16.74 -6.79
CA GLN A 302 -6.24 17.22 -5.41
C GLN A 302 -6.30 16.07 -4.40
N CYS A 303 -7.30 15.18 -4.49
CA CYS A 303 -7.37 13.97 -3.66
C CYS A 303 -6.08 13.14 -3.76
N VAL A 304 -5.62 12.85 -4.98
CA VAL A 304 -4.39 12.06 -5.21
C VAL A 304 -3.17 12.76 -4.62
N LYS A 305 -3.07 14.09 -4.73
CA LYS A 305 -1.98 14.88 -4.13
C LYS A 305 -1.93 14.72 -2.62
N HIS A 306 -3.07 14.79 -1.93
CA HIS A 306 -3.16 14.63 -0.48
C HIS A 306 -2.92 13.17 -0.04
N LEU A 307 -3.57 12.20 -0.70
CA LEU A 307 -3.40 10.78 -0.39
C LEU A 307 -1.95 10.30 -0.59
N ARG A 308 -1.22 10.82 -1.58
CA ARG A 308 0.22 10.52 -1.78
C ARG A 308 1.12 11.07 -0.65
N LYS A 309 0.61 11.99 0.16
CA LYS A 309 1.25 12.46 1.39
C LYS A 309 0.85 11.66 2.63
N GLY A 310 0.03 10.63 2.46
CA GLY A 310 -0.51 9.84 3.56
C GLY A 310 -1.59 10.58 4.35
N GLU A 311 -2.14 11.66 3.79
CA GLU A 311 -3.19 12.45 4.41
C GLU A 311 -4.56 11.79 4.23
N ARG A 312 -5.54 12.27 4.98
CA ARG A 312 -6.92 11.80 4.96
C ARG A 312 -7.76 12.87 4.28
N VAL A 313 -8.71 12.48 3.45
CA VAL A 313 -9.49 13.41 2.60
C VAL A 313 -10.97 13.11 2.73
N VAL A 314 -11.79 14.15 2.81
CA VAL A 314 -13.26 14.10 2.79
C VAL A 314 -13.84 15.05 1.74
#